data_AF-A0A2V7MGX1-F1
#
_entry.id   AF-A0A2V7MGX1-F1
#
_cell.length_a   1.000
_cell.length_b   1.000
_cell.length_c   1.000
_cell.angle_alpha   90.00
_cell.angle_beta   90.00
_cell.angle_gamma   90.00
#
_symmetry.space_group_name_H-M   'P 1'
#
loop_
_entity.id
_entity.type
_entity.pdbx_description
1 polymer ?
#
loop_
_entity_poly.entity_id
_entity_poly.type
_entity_poly.pdbx_seq_one_letter_code
_entity_poly.pdbx_strand_id
1 'polypeptide(L)' 'MMLPLMLALVVSTTDDPPVKVWLNHDNYFQRGDKARVNVRLADDGYVLVLRADAEGRVRVLFPLDPSNDDFVRGHETIEV' A
#
# COMPACT_ATOMS: atom_id res chain seq x y z
N MET A 1 34.67 -26.00 31.42
CA MET A 1 33.26 -25.69 31.76
C MET A 1 32.72 -24.80 30.66
N MET A 2 31.67 -25.24 29.96
CA MET A 2 31.17 -24.70 28.70
C MET A 2 30.24 -23.50 28.93
N LEU A 3 30.53 -22.36 28.32
CA LEU A 3 29.61 -21.21 28.23
C LEU A 3 28.63 -21.47 27.06
N PRO A 4 27.29 -21.39 27.23
CA PRO A 4 26.39 -21.61 26.11
C PRO A 4 26.36 -20.36 25.23
N LEU A 5 26.64 -20.56 23.96
CA LEU A 5 26.43 -19.57 22.90
C LEU A 5 24.93 -19.43 22.69
N MET A 6 24.31 -18.43 23.31
CA MET A 6 22.92 -18.08 23.07
C MET A 6 22.85 -17.36 21.72
N LEU A 7 22.55 -18.13 20.67
CA LEU A 7 22.30 -17.61 19.33
C LEU A 7 21.00 -16.79 19.39
N ALA A 8 21.12 -15.48 19.61
CA ALA A 8 19.99 -14.58 19.44
C ALA A 8 19.62 -14.60 17.95
N LEU A 9 18.53 -15.27 17.60
CA LEU A 9 17.86 -15.01 16.33
C LEU A 9 17.43 -13.54 16.36
N VAL A 10 18.18 -12.69 15.67
CA VAL A 10 17.67 -11.38 15.26
C VAL A 10 16.58 -11.69 14.25
N VAL A 11 15.34 -11.80 14.74
CA VAL A 11 14.18 -11.67 13.87
C VAL A 11 14.26 -10.25 13.35
N SER A 12 14.72 -10.09 12.11
CA SER A 12 14.49 -8.84 11.39
C SER A 12 12.98 -8.77 11.20
N THR A 13 12.29 -8.05 12.09
CA THR A 13 11.01 -7.48 11.71
C THR A 13 11.39 -6.54 10.57
N THR A 14 11.17 -6.97 9.34
CA THR A 14 10.92 -5.99 8.30
C THR A 14 9.72 -5.23 8.84
N ASP A 15 9.96 -4.09 9.48
CA ASP A 15 8.87 -3.25 9.98
C ASP A 15 7.93 -3.06 8.81
N ASP A 16 6.67 -3.49 8.99
CA ASP A 16 5.68 -3.35 7.93
C ASP A 16 5.66 -1.86 7.55
N PRO A 17 5.78 -1.52 6.25
CA PRO A 17 5.87 -0.14 5.85
C PRO A 17 4.62 0.62 6.31
N PRO A 18 4.75 1.87 6.78
CA PRO A 18 3.60 2.66 7.26
C PRO A 18 2.47 2.79 6.24
N VAL A 19 2.82 2.70 4.95
CA VAL A 19 1.88 2.59 3.83
C VAL A 19 2.33 1.44 2.95
N LYS A 20 1.45 0.46 2.75
CA LYS A 20 1.68 -0.68 1.85
C LYS A 20 0.75 -0.57 0.65
N VAL A 21 1.33 -0.66 -0.54
CA VAL A 21 0.59 -0.63 -1.82
C VAL A 21 0.99 -1.85 -2.65
N TRP A 22 0.01 -2.57 -3.18
CA TRP A 22 0.26 -3.72 -4.05
C TRP A 22 -0.86 -3.90 -5.08
N LEU A 23 -0.52 -4.54 -6.20
CA LEU A 23 -1.48 -4.86 -7.24
C LEU A 23 -2.07 -6.26 -7.02
N ASN A 24 -3.22 -6.51 -7.62
CA ASN A 24 -3.71 -7.88 -7.80
C ASN A 24 -2.77 -8.69 -8.70
N HIS A 25 -2.74 -10.01 -8.50
CA HIS A 25 -1.84 -10.95 -9.20
C HIS A 25 -0.34 -10.68 -8.92
N ASP A 26 0.54 -11.49 -9.53
CA ASP A 26 2.00 -11.40 -9.35
C ASP A 26 2.62 -10.23 -10.16
N ASN A 27 1.93 -9.08 -10.20
CA ASN A 27 2.30 -7.87 -10.95
C ASN A 27 2.45 -8.05 -12.49
N TYR A 28 1.96 -9.16 -13.06
CA TYR A 28 1.96 -9.38 -14.49
C TYR A 28 0.65 -8.91 -15.12
N PHE A 29 0.73 -7.91 -16.00
CA PHE A 29 -0.42 -7.32 -16.69
C PHE A 29 -0.16 -7.20 -18.17
N GLN A 30 -1.17 -7.55 -18.97
CA GLN A 30 -1.24 -7.27 -20.40
C GLN A 30 -2.09 -6.02 -20.65
N ARG A 31 -1.95 -5.44 -21.84
CA ARG A 31 -2.77 -4.29 -22.25
C ARG A 31 -4.25 -4.69 -22.24
N GLY A 32 -5.06 -3.93 -21.51
CA GLY A 32 -6.51 -4.16 -21.36
C GLY A 32 -6.87 -4.84 -20.04
N ASP A 33 -5.89 -5.37 -19.30
CA ASP A 33 -6.13 -5.96 -17.99
C ASP A 33 -6.57 -4.90 -16.99
N LYS A 34 -7.48 -5.32 -16.10
CA LYS A 34 -7.94 -4.51 -14.98
C LYS A 34 -7.02 -4.75 -13.78
N ALA A 35 -6.11 -3.81 -13.54
CA ALA A 35 -5.38 -3.73 -12.29
C ALA A 35 -6.31 -3.25 -11.16
N ARG A 36 -6.13 -3.82 -9.98
CA ARG A 36 -6.74 -3.42 -8.71
C ARG A 36 -5.60 -3.07 -7.77
N VAL A 37 -5.62 -1.85 -7.26
CA VAL A 37 -4.60 -1.35 -6.34
C VAL A 37 -5.15 -1.53 -4.93
N ASN A 38 -4.40 -2.23 -4.09
CA ASN A 38 -4.73 -2.37 -2.68
C ASN A 38 -3.82 -1.45 -1.87
N VAL A 39 -4.40 -0.76 -0.89
CA VAL A 39 -3.68 0.13 0.02
C VAL A 39 -3.98 -0.29 1.45
N ARG A 40 -2.95 -0.35 2.30
CA ARG A 40 -3.08 -0.54 3.75
C ARG A 40 -2.20 0.46 4.47
N LEU A 41 -2.78 1.13 5.47
CA LEU A 41 -2.06 2.05 6.36
C LEU A 41 -1.71 1.33 7.67
N ALA A 42 -0.60 1.72 8.31
CA ALA A 42 -0.28 1.30 9.66
C ALA A 42 -1.19 1.99 10.69
N ASP A 43 -1.41 3.29 10.53
CA ASP A 43 -2.25 4.13 11.39
C ASP A 43 -3.44 4.69 10.59
N ASP A 44 -4.42 5.24 11.30
CA ASP A 44 -5.54 5.98 10.70
C ASP A 44 -5.03 7.14 9.83
N GLY A 45 -5.63 7.34 8.65
CA GLY A 45 -5.20 8.38 7.73
C GLY A 45 -6.15 8.60 6.57
N TYR A 46 -5.72 9.40 5.60
CA TYR A 46 -6.47 9.72 4.39
C TYR A 46 -5.70 9.25 3.15
N VAL A 47 -6.41 8.72 2.15
CA VAL A 47 -5.80 8.22 0.91
C VAL A 47 -6.33 8.96 -0.30
N LEU A 48 -5.43 9.64 -1.01
CA LEU A 48 -5.73 10.28 -2.30
C LEU A 48 -4.86 9.63 -3.39
N VAL A 49 -5.48 9.16 -4.46
CA VAL A 49 -4.75 8.60 -5.62
C VAL A 49 -4.81 9.56 -6.78
N LEU A 50 -3.64 9.95 -7.27
CA LEU A 50 -3.48 10.88 -8.38
C LEU A 50 -2.84 10.18 -9.58
N ARG A 51 -3.31 10.52 -10.77
CA ARG A 51 -2.62 10.20 -12.03
C ARG A 51 -2.11 11.48 -12.64
N ALA A 52 -0.79 11.57 -12.77
CA ALA A 52 -0.14 12.52 -13.66
C ALA A 52 0.09 11.87 -15.04
N ASP A 53 -0.16 12.62 -16.12
CA ASP A 53 0.27 12.22 -17.45
C ASP A 53 1.53 12.97 -17.92
N ALA A 54 2.07 12.57 -19.07
CA ALA A 54 3.30 13.15 -19.62
C ALA A 54 3.14 14.61 -20.08
N GLU A 55 1.91 15.11 -20.21
CA GLU A 55 1.61 16.51 -20.52
C GLU A 55 1.48 17.37 -19.25
N GLY A 56 1.68 16.78 -18.07
CA GLY A 56 1.55 17.46 -16.78
C GLY A 56 0.10 17.59 -16.28
N ARG A 57 -0.86 16.92 -16.92
CA ARG A 57 -2.24 16.91 -16.41
C ARG A 57 -2.35 15.97 -15.22
N VAL A 58 -2.95 16.46 -14.14
CA VAL A 58 -3.24 15.67 -12.94
C VAL A 58 -4.74 15.42 -12.86
N ARG A 59 -5.14 14.18 -12.58
CA ARG A 59 -6.52 13.83 -12.24
C ARG A 59 -6.57 12.95 -10.99
N VAL A 60 -7.64 13.09 -10.22
CA VAL A 60 -7.94 12.22 -9.09
C VAL A 60 -8.48 10.89 -9.62
N LEU A 61 -7.96 9.79 -9.11
CA LEU A 61 -8.46 8.43 -9.35
C LEU A 61 -9.26 7.90 -8.15
N PHE A 62 -8.89 8.28 -6.94
CA PHE A 62 -9.62 7.94 -5.72
C PHE A 62 -9.56 9.12 -4.73
N PRO A 63 -10.69 9.49 -4.11
CA PRO A 63 -12.05 9.01 -4.46
C PRO A 63 -12.51 9.58 -5.81
N LEU A 64 -13.32 8.82 -6.57
CA LEU A 64 -13.84 9.28 -7.86
C LEU A 64 -14.83 10.45 -7.72
N ASP A 65 -15.63 10.42 -6.65
CA ASP A 65 -16.48 11.53 -6.25
C ASP A 65 -15.76 12.32 -5.14
N PRO A 66 -15.48 13.63 -5.33
CA PRO A 66 -14.76 14.42 -4.34
C PRO A 66 -15.55 14.69 -3.05
N SER A 67 -16.85 14.34 -3.00
CA SER A 67 -17.66 14.41 -1.78
C SER A 67 -17.61 13.14 -0.94
N ASN A 68 -17.02 12.06 -1.45
CA ASN A 68 -16.83 10.82 -0.69
C ASN A 68 -15.71 10.99 0.34
N ASP A 69 -15.86 10.29 1.46
CA ASP A 69 -14.83 10.19 2.49
C ASP A 69 -13.63 9.38 1.99
N ASP A 70 -12.42 9.90 2.21
CA ASP A 70 -11.14 9.28 1.88
C ASP A 70 -10.38 8.80 3.13
N PHE A 71 -11.03 8.84 4.30
CA PHE A 71 -10.51 8.28 5.55
C PHE A 71 -10.39 6.75 5.50
N VAL A 72 -9.25 6.24 5.95
CA VAL A 72 -8.92 4.81 6.02
C VAL A 72 -8.46 4.51 7.44
N ARG A 73 -9.06 3.50 8.06
CA ARG A 73 -8.62 3.03 9.37
C ARG A 73 -7.29 2.29 9.28
N GLY A 74 -6.46 2.46 10.30
CA GLY A 74 -5.22 1.71 10.44
C GLY A 74 -5.48 0.21 10.33
N HIS A 75 -4.59 -0.47 9.61
CA HIS A 75 -4.64 -1.91 9.33
C HIS A 75 -5.81 -2.40 8.46
N GLU A 76 -6.69 -1.51 8.00
CA GLU A 76 -7.67 -1.82 6.97
C GLU A 76 -6.99 -1.88 5.59
N THR A 77 -7.43 -2.81 4.75
CA THR A 77 -7.06 -2.85 3.34
C THR A 77 -8.21 -2.33 2.51
N ILE A 78 -7.98 -1.28 1.73
CA ILE A 78 -8.94 -0.74 0.76
C ILE A 78 -8.47 -1.01 -0.67
N GLU A 79 -9.42 -1.10 -1.59
CA GLU A 79 -9.17 -1.12 -3.03
C GLU A 79 -9.51 0.25 -3.62
N VAL A 80 -8.61 0.80 -4.44
CA VAL A 80 -8.70 2.14 -5.05
C VAL A 80 -8.56 2.10 -6.57
#